data_AF-A0A0C9TBW4-F1
#
_entry.id   AF-A0A0C9TBW4-F1
#
_cell.length_a   1.000
_cell.length_b   1.000
_cell.length_c   1.000
_cell.angle_alpha   90.00
_cell.angle_beta   90.00
_cell.angle_gamma   90.00
#
_symmetry.space_group_name_H-M   'P 1'
#
loop_
_entity.id
_entity.type
_entity.pdbx_description
1 polymer ?
#
loop_
_entity_poly.entity_id
_entity_poly.type
_entity_poly.pdbx_seq_one_letter_code
_entity_poly.pdbx_strand_id
1 'polypeptide(L)'
;MAQPPPPPPPPNPPPISLPVQPNDPNVPVAGPQAAAPPWVQGIIQPLLTDLRSDMWTMMRAEFLPDFKRLVNQHRGDGKVVSFDIVPFTNGSDPTQPPDNLPPLHSIDVIENLNEHDLVEYLNGYGVVPPVGTNPHATNHLQKEILKGLVGSSV
;
A
#
# COMPACT_ATOMS: atom_id res chain seq x y z
N MET A 1 -1.32 65.33 -3.79
CA MET A 1 -2.46 64.46 -3.41
C MET A 1 -1.92 63.40 -2.47
N ALA A 2 -2.36 63.39 -1.21
CA ALA A 2 -1.86 62.47 -0.19
C ALA A 2 -2.53 61.08 -0.34
N GLN A 3 -1.74 60.01 -0.26
CA GLN A 3 -2.25 58.64 -0.29
C GLN A 3 -3.13 58.36 0.94
N PRO A 4 -4.27 57.66 0.77
CA PRO A 4 -5.07 57.22 1.90
C PRO A 4 -4.30 56.17 2.73
N PRO A 5 -4.50 56.14 4.06
CA PRO A 5 -3.81 55.18 4.92
C PRO A 5 -4.23 53.74 4.60
N PRO A 6 -3.33 52.76 4.77
CA PRO A 6 -3.64 51.37 4.58
C PRO A 6 -4.72 50.89 5.57
N PRO A 7 -5.55 49.90 5.18
CA PRO A 7 -6.54 49.33 6.07
C PRO A 7 -5.89 48.64 7.28
N PRO A 8 -6.59 48.58 8.43
CA PRO A 8 -6.07 47.90 9.61
C PRO A 8 -5.93 46.39 9.35
N PRO A 9 -4.93 45.74 9.98
CA PRO A 9 -4.76 44.29 9.88
C PRO A 9 -5.97 43.55 10.46
N PRO A 10 -6.29 42.34 9.94
CA PRO A 10 -7.34 41.52 10.51
C PRO A 10 -7.02 41.17 11.98
N PRO A 11 -8.06 40.94 12.82
CA PRO A 11 -7.85 40.54 14.20
C PRO A 11 -7.05 39.23 14.25
N ASN A 12 -6.09 39.16 15.16
CA ASN A 12 -5.29 37.96 15.37
C ASN A 12 -6.22 36.76 15.63
N PRO A 13 -5.95 35.59 15.01
CA PRO A 13 -6.68 34.38 15.35
C PRO A 13 -6.52 34.08 16.85
N PRO A 14 -7.55 33.50 17.50
CA PRO A 14 -7.44 33.10 18.89
C PRO A 14 -6.27 32.12 19.06
N PRO A 15 -5.57 32.16 20.21
CA PRO A 15 -4.45 31.27 20.46
C PRO A 15 -4.92 29.82 20.35
N ILE A 16 -4.25 29.04 19.50
CA ILE A 16 -4.43 27.59 19.44
C ILE A 16 -3.95 27.04 20.78
N SER A 17 -4.90 26.58 21.60
CA SER A 17 -4.58 25.88 22.83
C SER A 17 -4.02 24.51 22.44
N LEU A 18 -2.77 24.25 22.81
CA LEU A 18 -2.17 22.92 22.69
C LEU A 18 -3.04 21.89 23.44
N PRO A 19 -3.14 20.64 22.95
CA PRO A 19 -3.86 19.59 23.67
C PRO A 19 -3.24 19.39 25.06
N VAL A 20 -4.09 19.48 26.08
CA VAL A 20 -3.74 19.27 27.49
C VAL A 20 -3.23 17.83 27.67
N GLN A 21 -2.07 17.71 28.31
CA GLN A 21 -1.42 16.46 28.64
C GLN A 21 -2.28 15.69 29.68
N PRO A 22 -2.66 14.42 29.45
CA PRO A 22 -3.77 13.77 30.17
C PRO A 22 -3.57 13.42 31.66
N ASN A 23 -2.48 13.84 32.31
CA ASN A 23 -2.09 13.30 33.63
C ASN A 23 -1.93 14.33 34.75
N ASP A 24 -2.58 15.50 34.68
CA ASP A 24 -2.59 16.46 35.79
C ASP A 24 -3.87 16.30 36.65
N PRO A 25 -3.78 15.77 37.89
CA PRO A 25 -4.95 15.45 38.71
C PRO A 25 -5.70 16.66 39.32
N ASN A 26 -5.33 17.90 38.96
CA ASN A 26 -5.91 19.13 39.54
C ASN A 26 -6.70 20.02 38.55
N VAL A 27 -7.09 19.52 37.37
CA VAL A 27 -7.88 20.34 36.41
C VAL A 27 -9.40 20.08 36.58
N PRO A 28 -10.24 21.12 36.72
CA PRO A 28 -11.69 20.97 36.74
C PRO A 28 -12.19 20.35 35.42
N VAL A 29 -13.09 19.37 35.54
CA VAL A 29 -13.77 18.68 34.43
C VAL A 29 -14.19 19.68 33.35
N ALA A 30 -13.56 19.58 32.18
CA ALA A 30 -13.92 20.35 31.01
C ALA A 30 -15.40 20.08 30.67
N GLY A 31 -16.15 21.15 30.44
CA GLY A 31 -17.54 21.10 30.00
C GLY A 31 -17.73 20.35 28.67
N PRO A 32 -18.98 20.16 28.25
CA PRO A 32 -19.31 19.34 27.08
C PRO A 32 -18.52 19.82 25.86
N GLN A 33 -17.74 18.90 25.30
CA GLN A 33 -16.99 19.07 24.06
C GLN A 33 -17.98 19.54 22.98
N ALA A 34 -17.86 20.80 22.57
CA ALA A 34 -18.73 21.37 21.55
C ALA A 34 -18.59 20.53 20.28
N ALA A 35 -19.66 19.83 19.90
CA ALA A 35 -19.70 19.08 18.66
C ALA A 35 -19.37 20.04 17.50
N ALA A 36 -18.44 19.66 16.63
CA ALA A 36 -18.04 20.48 15.50
C ALA A 36 -19.30 20.89 14.69
N PRO A 37 -19.41 22.16 14.26
CA PRO A 37 -20.59 22.63 13.53
C PRO A 37 -20.92 21.71 12.33
N PRO A 38 -22.19 21.43 12.04
CA PRO A 38 -22.57 20.50 10.97
C PRO A 38 -21.97 20.83 9.60
N TRP A 39 -21.75 22.12 9.31
CA TRP A 39 -21.11 22.56 8.07
C TRP A 39 -19.64 22.12 7.96
N VAL A 40 -18.93 22.00 9.09
CA VAL A 40 -17.55 21.49 9.16
C VAL A 40 -17.52 19.99 8.83
N GLN A 41 -18.53 19.24 9.29
CA GLN A 41 -18.62 17.80 8.98
C GLN A 41 -18.87 17.55 7.48
N GLY A 42 -19.69 18.38 6.84
CA GLY A 42 -20.01 18.26 5.41
C GLY A 42 -18.80 18.49 4.47
N ILE A 43 -17.83 19.30 4.88
CA ILE A 43 -16.65 19.63 4.05
C ILE A 43 -15.44 18.72 4.40
N ILE A 44 -15.28 18.34 5.67
CA ILE A 44 -14.10 17.58 6.12
C ILE A 44 -14.23 16.07 5.84
N GLN A 45 -15.44 15.49 5.92
CA GLN A 45 -15.61 14.04 5.73
C GLN A 45 -15.26 13.54 4.32
N PRO A 46 -15.67 14.23 3.23
CA PRO A 46 -15.26 13.84 1.88
C PRO A 46 -13.75 13.91 1.70
N LEU A 47 -13.12 15.02 2.11
CA LEU A 47 -11.66 15.21 2.01
C LEU A 47 -10.88 14.12 2.77
N LEU A 48 -11.29 13.79 4.00
CA LEU A 48 -10.66 12.71 4.77
C LEU A 48 -10.83 11.35 4.12
N THR A 49 -11.98 11.10 3.47
CA THR A 49 -12.25 9.83 2.80
C THR A 49 -11.37 9.70 1.55
N ASP A 50 -11.27 10.76 0.76
CA ASP A 50 -10.44 10.82 -0.44
C ASP A 50 -8.96 10.62 -0.09
N LEU A 51 -8.46 11.38 0.90
CA LEU A 51 -7.06 11.28 1.33
C LEU A 51 -6.72 9.90 1.89
N ARG A 52 -7.66 9.27 2.61
CA ARG A 52 -7.49 7.89 3.08
C ARG A 52 -7.48 6.89 1.93
N SER A 53 -8.34 7.07 0.92
CA SER A 53 -8.39 6.22 -0.27
C SER A 53 -7.08 6.31 -1.07
N ASP A 54 -6.56 7.53 -1.24
CA ASP A 54 -5.32 7.78 -1.96
C ASP A 54 -4.13 7.17 -1.22
N MET A 55 -4.02 7.40 0.10
CA MET A 55 -2.99 6.77 0.92
C MET A 55 -3.07 5.23 0.88
N TRP A 56 -4.28 4.67 0.91
CA TRP A 56 -4.46 3.22 0.83
C TRP A 56 -4.02 2.67 -0.53
N THR A 57 -4.32 3.40 -1.61
CA THR A 57 -3.90 3.05 -2.97
C THR A 57 -2.39 3.07 -3.10
N MET A 58 -1.75 4.14 -2.61
CA MET A 58 -0.29 4.25 -2.58
C MET A 58 0.35 3.13 -1.76
N MET A 59 -0.20 2.83 -0.57
CA MET A 59 0.31 1.74 0.27
C MET A 59 0.27 0.40 -0.47
N ARG A 60 -0.82 0.09 -1.17
CA ARG A 60 -0.98 -1.17 -1.91
C ARG A 60 -0.08 -1.29 -3.14
N ALA A 61 0.11 -0.19 -3.88
CA ALA A 61 0.89 -0.23 -5.12
C ALA A 61 2.41 -0.18 -4.87
N GLU A 62 2.86 0.60 -3.89
CA GLU A 62 4.29 0.89 -3.72
C GLU A 62 4.92 0.16 -2.53
N PHE A 63 4.26 0.16 -1.37
CA PHE A 63 4.88 -0.35 -0.14
C PHE A 63 4.60 -1.83 0.10
N LEU A 64 3.35 -2.25 -0.10
CA LEU A 64 2.90 -3.59 0.23
C LEU A 64 3.65 -4.70 -0.53
N PRO A 65 3.94 -4.58 -1.85
CA PRO A 65 4.69 -5.60 -2.56
C PRO A 65 6.05 -5.87 -1.92
N ASP A 66 6.81 -4.82 -1.63
CA ASP A 66 8.16 -4.95 -1.07
C ASP A 66 8.17 -5.47 0.37
N PHE A 67 7.20 -5.03 1.18
CA PHE A 67 7.03 -5.59 2.52
C PHE A 67 6.71 -7.09 2.46
N LYS A 68 5.80 -7.50 1.57
CA LYS A 68 5.42 -8.90 1.41
C LYS A 68 6.58 -9.76 0.92
N ARG A 69 7.37 -9.26 -0.04
CA ARG A 69 8.62 -9.89 -0.49
C ARG A 69 9.60 -10.10 0.66
N LEU A 70 9.85 -9.07 1.45
CA LEU A 70 10.74 -9.15 2.60
C LEU A 70 10.25 -10.19 3.62
N VAL A 71 8.95 -10.21 3.92
CA VAL A 71 8.36 -11.21 4.81
C VAL A 71 8.53 -12.62 4.26
N ASN A 72 8.32 -12.83 2.95
CA ASN A 72 8.49 -14.12 2.31
C ASN A 72 9.94 -14.62 2.31
N GLN A 73 10.93 -13.72 2.25
CA GLN A 73 12.35 -14.08 2.32
C GLN A 73 12.69 -14.84 3.61
N HIS A 74 12.02 -14.50 4.71
CA HIS A 74 12.21 -15.15 5.99
C HIS A 74 11.44 -16.49 6.13
N ARG A 75 10.64 -16.88 5.13
CA ARG A 75 9.82 -18.11 5.13
C ARG A 75 10.47 -19.29 4.41
N GLY A 76 11.68 -19.12 3.86
CA GLY A 76 12.42 -20.17 3.17
C GLY A 76 11.71 -20.60 1.88
N ASP A 77 11.38 -21.89 1.75
CA ASP A 77 10.75 -22.46 0.57
C ASP A 77 9.22 -22.38 0.55
N GLY A 78 8.62 -21.88 1.64
CA GLY A 78 7.17 -21.77 1.80
C GLY A 78 6.47 -23.07 2.20
N LYS A 79 7.20 -24.17 2.50
CA LYS A 79 6.59 -25.45 2.90
C LYS A 79 6.13 -25.47 4.36
N VAL A 80 6.91 -24.86 5.25
CA VAL A 80 6.60 -24.80 6.69
C VAL A 80 5.71 -23.60 7.01
N VAL A 81 6.04 -22.44 6.41
CA VAL A 81 5.26 -21.21 6.53
C VAL A 81 4.99 -20.72 5.11
N SER A 82 3.74 -20.84 4.65
CA SER A 82 3.33 -20.44 3.30
C SER A 82 3.70 -18.99 3.02
N PHE A 83 4.03 -18.64 1.78
CA PHE A 83 4.22 -17.25 1.36
C PHE A 83 2.92 -16.45 1.45
N ASP A 84 3.04 -15.17 1.79
CA ASP A 84 1.99 -14.20 1.57
C ASP A 84 1.91 -13.85 0.08
N ILE A 85 0.70 -13.55 -0.40
CA ILE A 85 0.48 -13.11 -1.78
C ILE A 85 1.09 -11.73 -1.97
N VAL A 86 1.99 -11.61 -2.95
CA VAL A 86 2.61 -10.35 -3.35
C VAL A 86 1.73 -9.73 -4.45
N PRO A 87 1.09 -8.57 -4.23
CA PRO A 87 0.27 -7.91 -5.24
C PRO A 87 1.12 -7.46 -6.43
N PHE A 88 0.47 -7.29 -7.58
CA PHE A 88 1.08 -6.75 -8.78
C PHE A 88 1.52 -5.30 -8.63
N THR A 89 2.28 -4.80 -9.61
CA THR A 89 2.83 -3.43 -9.60
C THR A 89 1.77 -2.33 -9.59
N ASN A 90 0.56 -2.64 -10.07
CA ASN A 90 -0.62 -1.78 -9.98
C ASN A 90 -1.37 -1.90 -8.63
N GLY A 91 -0.88 -2.74 -7.70
CA GLY A 91 -1.48 -3.03 -6.41
C GLY A 91 -2.66 -4.02 -6.42
N SER A 92 -2.98 -4.63 -7.57
CA SER A 92 -4.03 -5.67 -7.65
C SER A 92 -3.55 -7.00 -7.08
N ASP A 93 -4.48 -7.78 -6.54
CA ASP A 93 -4.21 -9.14 -6.07
C ASP A 93 -4.30 -10.10 -7.28
N PRO A 94 -3.22 -10.83 -7.62
CA PRO A 94 -3.19 -11.72 -8.79
C PRO A 94 -4.21 -12.85 -8.71
N THR A 95 -4.67 -13.21 -7.50
CA THR A 95 -5.60 -14.32 -7.28
C THR A 95 -7.07 -13.90 -7.39
N GLN A 96 -7.33 -12.59 -7.48
CA GLN A 96 -8.67 -12.05 -7.59
C GLN A 96 -9.02 -11.73 -9.05
N PRO A 97 -10.31 -11.52 -9.37
CA PRO A 97 -10.70 -11.00 -10.67
C PRO A 97 -9.99 -9.66 -10.97
N PRO A 98 -9.56 -9.42 -12.21
CA PRO A 98 -9.86 -10.20 -13.42
C PRO A 98 -8.92 -11.39 -13.67
N ASP A 99 -7.76 -11.46 -13.02
CA ASP A 99 -6.66 -12.34 -13.40
C ASP A 99 -6.88 -13.80 -12.94
N ASN A 100 -7.42 -14.00 -11.73
CA ASN A 100 -7.74 -15.32 -11.14
C ASN A 100 -6.57 -16.33 -11.18
N LEU A 101 -5.33 -15.86 -11.00
CA LEU A 101 -4.14 -16.71 -11.05
C LEU A 101 -4.01 -17.60 -9.81
N PRO A 102 -3.35 -18.77 -9.93
CA PRO A 102 -3.14 -19.66 -8.79
C PRO A 102 -2.21 -19.00 -7.74
N PRO A 103 -2.52 -19.06 -6.44
CA PRO A 103 -1.73 -18.39 -5.41
C PRO A 103 -0.33 -18.98 -5.23
N LEU A 104 0.71 -18.14 -5.20
CA LEU A 104 2.11 -18.56 -5.07
C LEU A 104 2.52 -18.72 -3.60
N HIS A 105 2.02 -19.76 -2.93
CA HIS A 105 2.29 -20.00 -1.51
C HIS A 105 3.62 -20.70 -1.19
N SER A 106 4.33 -21.22 -2.19
CA SER A 106 5.63 -21.90 -2.00
C SER A 106 6.40 -21.99 -3.30
N ILE A 107 7.70 -22.33 -3.21
CA ILE A 107 8.54 -22.62 -4.38
C ILE A 107 7.95 -23.78 -5.19
N ASP A 108 7.44 -24.82 -4.54
CA ASP A 108 6.85 -25.99 -5.22
C ASP A 108 5.67 -25.57 -6.13
N VAL A 109 4.86 -24.60 -5.70
CA VAL A 109 3.76 -24.10 -6.54
C VAL A 109 4.32 -23.39 -7.78
N ILE A 110 5.36 -22.57 -7.63
CA ILE A 110 6.02 -21.87 -8.74
C ILE A 110 6.61 -22.87 -9.74
N GLU A 111 7.22 -23.95 -9.26
CA GLU A 111 7.79 -25.01 -10.10
C GLU A 111 6.73 -25.76 -10.91
N ASN A 112 5.51 -25.85 -10.40
CA ASN A 112 4.40 -26.54 -11.05
C ASN A 112 3.46 -25.60 -11.82
N LEU A 113 3.78 -24.30 -11.93
CA LEU A 113 3.03 -23.39 -12.79
C LEU A 113 3.12 -23.83 -14.25
N ASN A 114 1.99 -23.72 -14.95
CA ASN A 114 1.96 -23.81 -16.40
C ASN A 114 2.57 -22.54 -17.03
N GLU A 115 2.91 -22.63 -18.32
CA GLU A 115 3.59 -21.54 -19.04
C GLU A 115 2.74 -20.27 -19.15
N HIS A 116 1.42 -20.42 -19.28
CA HIS A 116 0.49 -19.28 -19.38
C HIS A 116 0.49 -18.46 -18.10
N ASP A 117 0.26 -19.10 -16.95
CA ASP A 117 0.17 -18.42 -15.65
C ASP A 117 1.53 -17.81 -15.26
N LEU A 118 2.63 -18.46 -15.61
CA LEU A 118 3.98 -17.94 -15.41
C LEU A 118 4.19 -16.62 -16.16
N VAL A 119 3.76 -16.53 -17.42
CA VAL A 119 3.86 -15.32 -18.22
C VAL A 119 2.95 -14.22 -17.67
N GLU A 120 1.72 -14.53 -17.28
CA GLU A 120 0.79 -13.57 -16.67
C GLU A 120 1.35 -13.00 -15.36
N TYR A 121 1.95 -13.84 -14.50
CA TYR A 121 2.63 -13.38 -13.29
C TYR A 121 3.78 -12.42 -13.58
N LEU A 122 4.65 -12.76 -14.54
CA LEU A 122 5.78 -11.90 -14.92
C LEU A 122 5.30 -10.55 -15.48
N ASN A 123 4.26 -10.57 -16.33
CA ASN A 123 3.64 -9.36 -16.87
C ASN A 123 3.05 -8.47 -15.78
N GLY A 124 2.31 -9.04 -14.82
CA GLY A 124 1.73 -8.28 -13.70
C GLY A 124 2.80 -7.67 -12.78
N TYR A 125 3.96 -8.32 -12.65
CA TYR A 125 5.13 -7.77 -11.98
C TYR A 125 5.97 -6.81 -12.85
N GLY A 126 5.55 -6.51 -14.08
CA GLY A 126 6.23 -5.58 -14.98
C GLY A 126 7.53 -6.12 -15.57
N VAL A 127 7.74 -7.43 -15.55
CA VAL A 127 8.93 -8.09 -16.09
C VAL A 127 8.63 -8.65 -17.47
N VAL A 128 9.39 -8.21 -18.46
CA VAL A 128 9.32 -8.78 -19.81
C VAL A 128 9.91 -10.19 -19.78
N PRO A 129 9.14 -11.24 -20.09
CA PRO A 129 9.65 -12.61 -20.06
C PRO A 129 10.79 -12.75 -21.07
N PRO A 130 11.94 -13.34 -20.69
CA PRO A 130 12.99 -13.63 -21.65
C PRO A 130 12.45 -14.59 -22.73
N VAL A 131 12.68 -14.27 -23.99
CA VAL A 131 12.31 -15.13 -25.14
C VAL A 131 13.58 -15.78 -25.65
N GLY A 132 13.59 -17.12 -25.66
CA GLY A 132 14.75 -17.92 -26.07
C GLY A 132 14.35 -19.00 -27.05
N THR A 133 15.33 -19.53 -27.78
CA THR A 133 15.14 -20.63 -28.74
C THR A 133 15.01 -22.00 -28.06
N ASN A 134 15.30 -22.10 -26.76
CA ASN A 134 15.14 -23.31 -25.95
C ASN A 134 14.03 -23.10 -24.91
N PRO A 135 12.82 -23.65 -25.12
CA PRO A 135 11.69 -23.47 -24.23
C PRO A 135 11.96 -23.92 -22.78
N HIS A 136 12.69 -25.02 -22.59
CA HIS A 136 12.99 -25.53 -21.25
C HIS A 136 13.91 -24.60 -20.45
N ALA A 137 14.98 -24.13 -21.08
CA ALA A 137 15.90 -23.18 -20.45
C ALA A 137 15.20 -21.84 -20.14
N THR A 138 14.34 -21.40 -21.06
CA THR A 138 13.54 -20.19 -20.88
C THR A 138 12.54 -20.33 -19.72
N ASN A 139 11.79 -21.43 -19.64
CA ASN A 139 10.83 -21.67 -18.57
C ASN A 139 11.52 -21.73 -17.19
N HIS A 140 12.66 -22.43 -17.10
CA HIS A 140 13.45 -22.47 -15.88
C HIS A 140 13.91 -21.07 -15.45
N LEU A 141 14.46 -20.28 -16.37
CA LEU A 141 14.89 -18.91 -16.08
C LEU A 141 13.73 -18.02 -15.61
N GLN A 142 12.57 -18.11 -16.26
CA GLN A 142 11.36 -17.38 -15.88
C GLN A 142 10.89 -17.74 -14.47
N LYS A 143 10.95 -19.02 -14.09
CA LYS A 143 10.63 -19.48 -12.72
C LYS A 143 11.61 -18.94 -11.70
N GLU A 144 12.91 -18.95 -11.99
CA GLU A 144 13.92 -18.35 -11.10
C GLU A 144 13.69 -16.85 -10.88
N ILE A 145 13.34 -16.12 -11.96
CA ILE A 145 12.96 -14.71 -11.86
C ILE A 145 11.73 -14.56 -10.96
N LEU A 146 10.68 -15.38 -11.17
CA LEU A 146 9.45 -15.31 -10.38
C LEU A 146 9.68 -15.61 -8.90
N LYS A 147 10.54 -16.58 -8.56
CA LYS A 147 10.96 -16.86 -7.17
C LYS A 147 11.54 -15.60 -6.51
N GLY A 148 12.45 -14.90 -7.20
CA GLY A 148 12.99 -13.64 -6.70
C GLY A 148 11.92 -12.56 -6.50
N LEU A 149 10.97 -12.45 -7.43
CA LEU A 149 9.88 -11.46 -7.37
C LEU A 149 8.87 -11.70 -6.25
N VAL A 150 8.67 -12.94 -5.81
CA VAL A 150 7.82 -13.24 -4.64
C VAL A 150 8.58 -13.18 -3.32
N GLY A 151 9.90 -12.96 -3.36
CA GLY A 151 10.75 -12.90 -2.18
C GLY A 151 11.23 -14.27 -1.70
N SER A 152 11.32 -15.29 -2.55
CA SER A 152 11.98 -16.53 -2.17
C SER A 152 13.49 -16.33 -2.10
N SER A 153 14.14 -16.72 -1.00
CA SER A 153 15.60 -16.82 -0.97
C SER A 153 16.00 -18.12 -1.64
N VAL A 154 16.78 -18.00 -2.73
CA VAL A 154 17.41 -19.13 -3.44
C VAL A 154 18.66 -19.59 -2.70
#